data_AF-X1AYS7-F1
#
_entry.id   AF-X1AYS7-F1
#
_cell.length_a   1.000
_cell.length_b   1.000
_cell.length_c   1.000
_cell.angle_alpha   90.00
_cell.angle_beta   90.00
_cell.angle_gamma   90.00
#
_symmetry.space_group_name_H-M   'P 1'
#
loop_
_entity.id
_entity.type
_entity.pdbx_description
1 polymer ?
#
loop_
_entity_poly.entity_id
_entity_poly.type
_entity_poly.pdbx_seq_one_letter_code
_entity_poly.pdbx_strand_id
1 'polypeptide(L)'
;TGYVGVGIVEDPVVKVDQFMVNTDKGKVPLLEAPINESYHKKWVDDEDRAEYVVRVKWLQSVPIKKAISEVGFFGNQNTVCKPTTPKWKYTIERLKTVFSIE
;
A
#
# COMPACT_ATOMS: atom_id res chain seq x y z
N THR A 1 -11.32 -13.19 2.13
CA THR A 1 -10.24 -12.30 2.61
C THR A 1 -8.92 -12.90 2.16
N GLY A 2 -7.84 -12.12 2.10
CA GLY A 2 -6.53 -12.60 1.67
C GLY A 2 -5.71 -11.51 1.00
N TYR A 3 -4.56 -11.91 0.44
CA TYR A 3 -3.66 -11.02 -0.27
C TYR A 3 -4.14 -10.80 -1.70
N VAL A 4 -4.15 -9.54 -2.15
CA VAL A 4 -4.70 -9.14 -3.46
C VAL A 4 -3.65 -8.53 -4.39
N GLY A 5 -2.42 -8.34 -3.94
CA GLY A 5 -1.38 -7.80 -4.78
C GLY A 5 -0.06 -7.64 -4.07
N VAL A 6 0.94 -7.27 -4.86
CA VAL A 6 2.30 -6.98 -4.45
C VAL A 6 2.76 -5.68 -5.11
N GLY A 7 3.48 -4.86 -4.37
CA GLY A 7 4.06 -3.63 -4.88
C GLY A 7 5.37 -3.29 -4.18
N ILE A 8 6.15 -2.44 -4.84
CA ILE A 8 7.40 -1.88 -4.33
C ILE A 8 7.09 -0.49 -3.80
N VAL A 9 7.56 -0.19 -2.58
CA VAL A 9 7.59 1.18 -2.07
C VAL A 9 8.76 1.90 -2.73
N GLU A 10 8.48 2.90 -3.57
CA GLU A 10 9.51 3.59 -4.39
C GLU A 10 10.11 4.80 -3.68
N ASP A 11 9.30 5.51 -2.89
CA ASP A 11 9.68 6.77 -2.25
C ASP A 11 9.58 6.65 -0.72
N PRO A 12 10.43 7.40 0.03
CA PRO A 12 10.25 7.59 1.46
C PRO A 12 8.86 8.16 1.79
N VAL A 13 8.45 7.97 3.04
CA VAL A 13 7.21 8.57 3.55
C VAL A 13 7.31 10.09 3.57
N VAL A 14 6.26 10.76 3.11
CA VAL A 14 6.13 12.23 3.15
C VAL A 14 4.73 12.62 3.61
N LYS A 15 4.57 13.85 4.11
CA LYS A 15 3.26 14.38 4.48
C LYS A 15 2.37 14.52 3.24
N VAL A 16 1.06 14.34 3.40
CA VAL A 16 0.10 14.25 2.29
C VAL A 16 0.09 15.47 1.34
N ASP A 17 0.39 16.68 1.84
CA ASP A 17 0.49 17.92 1.06
C ASP A 17 1.81 18.06 0.27
N GLN A 18 2.82 17.28 0.61
CA GLN A 18 4.10 17.21 -0.10
C GLN A 18 4.10 16.11 -1.17
N PHE A 19 3.08 15.25 -1.19
CA PHE A 19 3.02 14.12 -2.12
C PHE A 19 2.53 14.54 -3.50
N MET A 20 3.32 14.23 -4.52
CA MET A 20 2.98 14.50 -5.92
C MET A 20 2.56 13.22 -6.65
N VAL A 21 1.55 13.30 -7.49
CA VAL A 21 1.08 12.20 -8.35
C VAL A 21 1.26 12.54 -9.82
N ASN A 22 1.61 11.53 -10.62
CA ASN A 22 1.65 11.67 -12.07
C ASN A 22 0.24 11.45 -12.63
N THR A 23 -0.24 12.41 -13.42
CA THR A 23 -1.50 12.30 -14.18
C THR A 23 -1.21 12.51 -15.66
N ASP A 24 -2.19 12.24 -16.53
CA ASP A 24 -2.07 12.50 -17.97
C ASP A 24 -1.75 13.98 -18.30
N LYS A 25 -2.07 14.89 -17.37
CA LYS A 25 -1.81 16.33 -17.49
C LYS A 25 -0.50 16.77 -16.83
N GLY A 26 0.29 15.84 -16.29
CA GLY A 26 1.55 16.10 -15.59
C GLY A 26 1.49 15.81 -14.09
N LYS A 27 2.52 16.27 -13.36
CA LYS A 27 2.63 16.12 -11.91
C LYS A 27 1.72 17.12 -11.20
N VAL A 28 0.86 16.63 -10.31
CA VAL A 28 -0.02 17.46 -9.47
C VAL A 28 0.07 17.02 -8.00
N PRO A 29 -0.21 17.91 -7.04
CA PRO A 29 -0.34 17.52 -5.64
C PRO A 29 -1.45 16.48 -5.44
N LEU A 30 -1.25 15.51 -4.54
CA LEU A 30 -2.23 14.47 -4.25
C LEU A 30 -3.60 15.04 -3.85
N LEU A 31 -3.60 16.13 -3.09
CA LEU A 31 -4.80 16.81 -2.60
C LEU A 31 -5.62 17.49 -3.72
N GLU A 32 -5.02 17.71 -4.89
CA GLU A 32 -5.65 18.26 -6.09
C GLU A 32 -5.99 17.18 -7.12
N ALA A 33 -5.49 15.96 -6.92
CA ALA A 33 -5.80 14.83 -7.77
C ALA A 33 -7.31 14.49 -7.70
N PRO A 34 -7.87 13.84 -8.74
CA PRO A 34 -9.27 13.42 -8.75
C PRO A 34 -9.49 12.18 -7.85
N ILE A 35 -9.24 12.34 -6.55
CA ILE A 35 -9.52 11.35 -5.52
C ILE A 35 -10.96 11.53 -5.02
N ASN A 36 -11.67 10.42 -4.81
CA ASN A 36 -13.09 10.43 -4.47
C ASN A 36 -13.38 10.97 -3.06
N GLU A 37 -12.38 11.08 -2.19
CA GLU A 37 -12.57 11.43 -0.79
C GLU A 37 -11.67 12.59 -0.33
N SER A 38 -12.23 13.45 0.53
CA SER A 38 -11.56 14.66 1.02
C SER A 38 -11.03 14.54 2.45
N TYR A 39 -11.15 13.37 3.09
CA TYR A 39 -10.75 13.21 4.50
C TYR A 39 -9.27 13.53 4.73
N HIS A 40 -8.43 13.24 3.74
CA HIS A 40 -7.00 13.56 3.70
C HIS A 40 -6.67 15.04 3.93
N LYS A 41 -7.63 15.96 3.70
CA LYS A 41 -7.44 17.41 3.89
C LYS A 41 -7.70 17.86 5.33
N LYS A 42 -8.36 17.05 6.16
CA LYS A 42 -8.93 17.47 7.43
C LYS A 42 -7.88 17.97 8.44
N TRP A 43 -6.72 17.31 8.48
CA TRP A 43 -5.66 17.56 9.46
C TRP A 43 -4.34 17.95 8.81
N VAL A 44 -4.37 18.48 7.59
CA VAL A 44 -3.15 18.75 6.80
C VAL A 44 -2.20 19.74 7.48
N ASP A 45 -2.76 20.68 8.26
CA ASP A 45 -2.03 21.70 9.01
C ASP A 45 -1.59 21.24 10.41
N ASP A 46 -2.00 20.05 10.86
CA ASP A 46 -1.66 19.47 12.17
C ASP A 46 -0.62 18.36 11.95
N GLU A 47 0.66 18.63 12.25
CA GLU A 47 1.76 17.69 11.96
C GLU A 47 1.61 16.32 12.64
N ASP A 48 0.95 16.27 13.81
CA ASP A 48 0.73 15.05 14.59
C ASP A 48 -0.44 14.22 14.05
N ARG A 49 -1.41 14.87 13.39
CA ARG A 49 -2.64 14.24 12.86
C ARG A 49 -2.70 14.15 11.35
N ALA A 50 -1.79 14.84 10.66
CA ALA A 50 -1.68 14.80 9.22
C ALA A 50 -1.42 13.38 8.74
N GLU A 51 -1.86 13.11 7.52
CA GLU A 51 -1.57 11.84 6.89
C GLU A 51 -0.19 11.82 6.26
N TYR A 52 0.45 10.66 6.36
CA TYR A 52 1.76 10.39 5.82
C TYR A 52 1.65 9.24 4.84
N VAL A 53 2.11 9.46 3.62
CA VAL A 53 1.87 8.58 2.48
C VAL A 53 3.19 8.16 1.84
N VAL A 54 3.17 7.00 1.20
CA VAL A 54 4.30 6.43 0.44
C VAL A 54 3.86 6.10 -0.98
N ARG A 55 4.77 6.24 -1.95
CA ARG A 55 4.50 5.78 -3.32
C ARG A 55 4.68 4.28 -3.41
N VAL A 56 3.64 3.58 -3.87
CA VAL A 56 3.67 2.15 -4.16
C VAL A 56 3.53 1.93 -5.66
N LYS A 57 4.53 1.30 -6.27
CA LYS A 57 4.43 0.75 -7.62
C LYS A 57 3.91 -0.68 -7.53
N TRP A 58 2.70 -0.89 -8.01
CA TRP A 58 2.12 -2.23 -8.09
C TRP A 58 2.84 -3.05 -9.16
N LEU A 59 3.32 -4.23 -8.78
CA LEU A 59 3.90 -5.20 -9.70
C LEU A 59 2.80 -6.14 -10.25
N GLN A 60 1.92 -6.58 -9.36
CA GLN A 60 0.79 -7.42 -9.71
C GLN A 60 -0.36 -7.21 -8.73
N SER A 61 -1.59 -7.30 -9.22
CA SER A 61 -2.81 -7.28 -8.40
C SER A 61 -3.88 -8.18 -9.00
N VAL A 62 -4.80 -8.64 -8.15
CA VAL A 62 -5.94 -9.47 -8.52
C VAL A 62 -7.21 -8.93 -7.85
N PRO A 63 -8.40 -9.12 -8.46
CA PRO A 63 -9.66 -8.77 -7.82
C PRO A 63 -9.85 -9.49 -6.49
N ILE A 64 -10.60 -8.90 -5.56
CA ILE A 64 -10.85 -9.48 -4.22
C ILE A 64 -11.44 -10.91 -4.28
N LYS A 65 -12.21 -11.23 -5.33
CA LYS A 65 -12.76 -12.57 -5.57
C LYS A 65 -11.69 -13.64 -5.84
N LYS A 66 -10.48 -13.21 -6.20
CA LYS A 66 -9.29 -14.03 -6.45
C LYS A 66 -8.21 -13.81 -5.39
N ALA A 67 -8.58 -13.26 -4.22
CA ALA A 67 -7.64 -13.06 -3.13
C ALA A 67 -6.99 -14.39 -2.74
N ILE A 68 -5.67 -14.35 -2.55
CA ILE A 68 -4.85 -15.53 -2.24
C ILE A 68 -4.81 -15.69 -0.73
N SER A 69 -5.23 -16.85 -0.25
CA SER A 69 -5.22 -17.20 1.16
C SER A 69 -5.03 -18.70 1.29
N GLU A 70 -3.99 -19.10 2.03
CA GLU A 70 -3.71 -20.51 2.34
C GLU A 70 -3.69 -20.70 3.86
N VAL A 71 -3.92 -21.94 4.31
CA VAL A 71 -3.79 -22.27 5.73
C VAL A 71 -2.36 -21.97 6.20
N GLY A 72 -2.23 -21.25 7.31
CA GLY A 72 -0.93 -20.85 7.85
C GLY A 72 -0.40 -19.52 7.32
N PHE A 73 -1.11 -18.86 6.39
CA PHE A 73 -0.80 -17.47 6.04
C PHE A 73 -0.88 -16.58 7.26
N PHE A 74 0.10 -15.69 7.36
CA PHE A 74 0.08 -14.63 8.33
C PHE A 74 -1.07 -13.67 7.99
N GLY A 75 -1.84 -13.29 9.00
CA GLY A 75 -2.89 -12.30 8.88
C GLY A 75 -2.81 -11.40 10.09
N ASN A 76 -2.48 -10.12 9.87
CA ASN A 76 -2.54 -9.10 10.89
C ASN A 76 -3.49 -8.01 10.42
N GLN A 77 -4.35 -7.54 11.32
CA GLN A 77 -5.28 -6.44 11.06
C GLN A 77 -4.61 -5.07 11.14
N ASN A 78 -3.36 -4.99 11.63
CA ASN A 78 -2.58 -3.76 11.64
C ASN A 78 -2.24 -3.30 10.21
N THR A 79 -2.33 -1.99 9.95
CA THR A 79 -2.07 -1.35 8.65
C THR A 79 -0.67 -1.63 8.09
N VAL A 80 0.34 -1.69 8.96
CA VAL A 80 1.73 -2.05 8.61
C VAL A 80 2.28 -2.89 9.77
N CYS A 81 3.03 -3.96 9.46
CA CYS A 81 3.72 -4.70 10.50
C CYS A 81 5.10 -5.15 10.02
N LYS A 82 6.08 -5.11 10.92
CA LYS A 82 7.39 -5.73 10.70
C LYS A 82 7.27 -7.23 10.99
N PRO A 83 7.54 -8.08 10.01
CA PRO A 83 7.44 -9.51 10.22
C PRO A 83 8.63 -10.06 11.00
N THR A 84 8.36 -10.61 12.18
CA THR A 84 9.39 -11.21 13.04
C THR A 84 9.20 -12.71 13.26
N THR A 85 8.10 -13.29 12.78
CA THR A 85 7.73 -14.69 13.05
C THR A 85 8.03 -15.62 11.87
N PRO A 86 8.34 -16.91 12.10
CA PRO A 86 8.57 -17.89 11.03
C PRO A 86 7.38 -18.06 10.05
N LYS A 87 6.13 -17.90 10.53
CA LYS A 87 4.91 -17.97 9.69
C LYS A 87 4.93 -16.92 8.57
N TRP A 88 5.59 -15.80 8.78
CA TRP A 88 5.74 -14.79 7.74
C TRP A 88 6.58 -15.28 6.57
N LYS A 89 7.70 -15.97 6.84
CA LYS A 89 8.57 -16.51 5.78
C LYS A 89 7.77 -17.40 4.85
N TYR A 90 6.99 -18.33 5.41
CA TYR A 90 6.09 -19.19 4.63
C TYR A 90 5.13 -18.37 3.73
N THR A 91 4.50 -17.34 4.31
CA THR A 91 3.55 -16.49 3.57
C THR A 91 4.23 -15.78 2.40
N ILE A 92 5.40 -15.18 2.63
CA ILE A 92 6.15 -14.48 1.58
C ILE A 92 6.60 -15.45 0.49
N GLU A 93 7.21 -16.58 0.82
CA GLU A 93 7.67 -17.54 -0.21
C GLU A 93 6.52 -18.05 -1.08
N ARG A 94 5.35 -18.32 -0.47
CA ARG A 94 4.14 -18.70 -1.21
C ARG A 94 3.61 -17.57 -2.09
N LEU A 95 3.48 -16.36 -1.56
CA LEU A 95 3.03 -15.20 -2.33
C LEU A 95 4.00 -14.86 -3.47
N LYS A 96 5.31 -15.02 -3.26
CA LYS A 96 6.32 -14.85 -4.30
C LYS A 96 6.10 -15.80 -5.46
N THR A 97 5.85 -17.07 -5.16
CA THR A 97 5.52 -18.09 -6.17
C THR A 97 4.24 -17.74 -6.92
N VAL A 98 3.17 -17.37 -6.21
CA VAL A 98 1.85 -17.11 -6.82
C VAL A 98 1.85 -15.83 -7.67
N PHE A 99 2.56 -14.79 -7.23
CA PHE A 99 2.72 -13.54 -7.98
C PHE A 99 3.93 -13.56 -8.93
N SER A 100 4.63 -14.69 -9.06
CA SER A 100 5.78 -14.84 -9.97
C SER A 100 6.84 -13.73 -9.82
N ILE A 101 7.20 -13.43 -8.59
CA ILE A 101 8.19 -12.42 -8.19
C ILE A 101 9.36 -13.12 -7.47
N GLU A 102 10.59 -12.69 -7.77
CA GLU A 102 11.82 -13.23 -7.17
C GLU A 102 12.22 -12.50 -5.89
#